data_AF-A0AAN8SZS4-F1
#
_entry.id   AF-A0AAN8SZS4-F1
#
_cell.length_a   1.000
_cell.length_b   1.000
_cell.length_c   1.000
_cell.angle_alpha   90.00
_cell.angle_beta   90.00
_cell.angle_gamma   90.00
#
_symmetry.space_group_name_H-M   'P 1'
#
loop_
_entity.id
_entity.type
_entity.pdbx_description
1 polymer ?
#
loop_
_entity_poly.entity_id
_entity_poly.type
_entity_poly.pdbx_seq_one_letter_code
_entity_poly.pdbx_strand_id
1 'polypeptide(L)'
;MGTISFLIMHSERWNEENCYIDYTIKAIMMKEYAIFRDLVDEVAKHIGVDLGYNCVKLNYKIEGSNASLEIHNDMGVRVYVSLKKDNKDLTKYPL
;
A
#
# COMPACT_ATOMS: atom_id res chain seq x y z
N MET A 1 11.70 12.84 -13.92
CA MET A 1 10.41 12.30 -13.45
C MET A 1 10.67 11.63 -12.12
N GLY A 2 9.98 12.02 -11.04
CA GLY A 2 10.24 11.51 -9.70
C GLY A 2 9.71 10.09 -9.48
N THR A 3 10.32 9.39 -8.55
CA THR A 3 9.84 8.11 -8.01
C THR A 3 9.53 8.27 -6.53
N ILE A 4 8.60 7.46 -6.04
CA ILE A 4 8.26 7.39 -4.63
C ILE A 4 8.46 5.96 -4.14
N SER A 5 9.10 5.83 -2.98
CA SER A 5 9.27 4.56 -2.29
C SER A 5 8.37 4.49 -1.07
N PHE A 6 7.86 3.30 -0.80
CA PHE A 6 7.06 3.02 0.39
C PHE A 6 7.17 1.56 0.76
N LEU A 7 6.76 1.27 2.00
CA LEU A 7 6.73 -0.07 2.55
C LEU A 7 5.35 -0.68 2.27
N ILE A 8 5.32 -1.96 1.96
CA ILE A 8 4.11 -2.77 1.93
C ILE A 8 4.20 -3.81 3.04
N MET A 9 3.10 -4.01 3.75
CA MET A 9 2.94 -5.06 4.75
C MET A 9 1.95 -6.09 4.21
N HIS A 10 2.36 -7.36 4.19
CA HIS A 10 1.47 -8.43 3.77
C HIS A 10 1.67 -9.70 4.62
N SER A 11 0.58 -10.44 4.82
CA SER A 11 0.60 -11.79 5.39
C SER A 11 -0.53 -12.62 4.80
N GLU A 12 -0.38 -13.94 4.86
CA GLU A 12 -1.45 -14.89 4.57
C GLU A 12 -2.40 -15.09 5.77
N ARG A 13 -2.00 -14.59 6.95
CA ARG A 13 -2.74 -14.74 8.22
C ARG A 13 -3.26 -13.41 8.72
N TRP A 14 -4.53 -13.44 9.13
CA TRP A 14 -5.24 -12.30 9.70
C TRP A 14 -5.74 -12.66 11.10
N ASN A 15 -5.72 -11.71 12.02
CA ASN A 15 -6.42 -11.84 13.30
C ASN A 15 -7.91 -11.43 13.15
N GLU A 16 -8.69 -11.61 14.22
CA GLU A 16 -10.11 -11.22 14.27
C GLU A 16 -10.34 -9.70 14.11
N GLU A 17 -9.28 -8.89 14.23
CA GLU A 17 -9.28 -7.44 14.09
C GLU A 17 -8.84 -6.96 12.68
N ASN A 18 -8.78 -7.86 11.69
CA ASN A 18 -8.31 -7.58 10.33
C ASN A 18 -6.89 -6.97 10.29
N CYS A 19 -6.04 -7.37 11.22
CA CYS A 19 -4.61 -7.05 11.23
C CYS A 19 -3.82 -8.29 10.81
N TYR A 20 -2.77 -8.08 10.02
CA TYR A 20 -1.87 -9.15 9.65
C TYR A 20 -1.12 -9.69 10.88
N ILE A 21 -1.06 -11.02 11.02
CA ILE A 21 -0.18 -11.71 11.98
C ILE A 21 1.02 -12.27 11.20
N ASP A 22 2.21 -12.29 11.79
CA ASP A 22 3.44 -12.83 11.16
C ASP A 22 3.77 -12.19 9.80
N TYR A 23 3.53 -10.88 9.67
CA TYR A 23 3.66 -10.18 8.40
C TYR A 23 5.10 -10.03 7.92
N THR A 24 5.24 -9.97 6.59
CA THR A 24 6.48 -9.57 5.93
C THR A 24 6.35 -8.12 5.46
N ILE A 25 7.42 -7.34 5.65
CA ILE A 25 7.53 -5.98 5.11
C ILE A 25 8.45 -6.02 3.89
N LYS A 26 8.01 -5.41 2.78
CA LYS A 26 8.83 -5.21 1.58
C LYS A 26 8.85 -3.73 1.21
N ALA A 27 9.96 -3.24 0.69
CA ALA A 27 10.04 -1.90 0.12
C ALA A 27 9.79 -1.98 -1.38
N ILE A 28 8.89 -1.13 -1.88
CA ILE A 28 8.63 -1.01 -3.32
C ILE A 28 8.81 0.44 -3.79
N MET A 29 9.01 0.60 -5.08
CA MET A 29 9.17 1.91 -5.72
C MET A 29 8.27 1.99 -6.93
N MET A 30 7.59 3.13 -7.09
CA MET A 30 6.77 3.42 -8.26
C MET A 30 7.02 4.83 -8.77
N LYS A 31 6.57 5.10 -10.00
CA LYS A 31 6.56 6.46 -10.55
C LYS A 31 5.55 7.32 -9.77
N GLU A 32 5.87 8.58 -9.51
CA GLU A 32 4.96 9.47 -8.76
C GLU A 32 3.61 9.70 -9.46
N TYR A 33 3.58 9.54 -10.78
CA TYR A 33 2.39 9.73 -11.62
C TYR A 33 1.77 8.40 -12.06
N ALA A 34 2.13 7.28 -11.41
CA ALA A 34 1.52 6.00 -11.73
C ALA A 34 0.03 5.99 -11.34
N ILE A 35 -0.73 5.22 -12.10
CA ILE A 35 -2.16 5.04 -11.88
C ILE A 35 -2.42 3.89 -10.90
N PHE A 36 -3.67 3.75 -10.46
CA PHE A 36 -4.06 2.70 -9.50
C PHE A 36 -3.69 1.31 -9.98
N ARG A 37 -3.85 1.04 -11.27
CA ARG A 37 -3.46 -0.23 -11.85
C ARG A 37 -1.96 -0.50 -11.72
N ASP A 38 -1.11 0.49 -11.98
CA ASP A 38 0.35 0.33 -11.84
C ASP A 38 0.73 0.00 -10.39
N LEU A 39 0.07 0.64 -9.42
CA LEU A 39 0.26 0.37 -7.99
C LEU A 39 -0.15 -1.07 -7.64
N VAL A 40 -1.34 -1.50 -8.07
CA VAL A 40 -1.86 -2.84 -7.81
C VAL A 40 -0.97 -3.90 -8.45
N ASP A 41 -0.54 -3.70 -9.70
CA ASP A 41 0.33 -4.62 -10.43
C ASP A 41 1.70 -4.75 -9.72
N GLU A 42 2.30 -3.64 -9.27
CA GLU A 42 3.59 -3.66 -8.58
C GLU A 42 3.49 -4.30 -7.19
N VAL A 43 2.41 -4.04 -6.44
CA VAL A 43 2.15 -4.69 -5.14
C VAL A 43 1.96 -6.19 -5.34
N ALA A 44 1.07 -6.59 -6.26
CA ALA A 44 0.75 -7.99 -6.55
C ALA A 44 1.99 -8.79 -6.90
N LYS A 45 2.85 -8.22 -7.76
CA LYS A 45 4.15 -8.80 -8.12
C LYS A 45 5.05 -9.04 -6.90
N HIS A 46 5.12 -8.08 -5.98
CA HIS A 46 5.96 -8.20 -4.79
C HIS A 46 5.40 -9.16 -3.74
N ILE A 47 4.08 -9.27 -3.62
CA ILE A 47 3.43 -10.21 -2.69
C ILE A 47 3.23 -11.61 -3.30
N GLY A 48 3.45 -11.77 -4.61
CA GLY A 48 3.34 -13.06 -5.30
C GLY A 48 1.90 -13.47 -5.63
N VAL A 49 0.99 -12.51 -5.81
CA VAL A 49 -0.43 -12.77 -6.07
C VAL A 49 -0.74 -12.63 -7.57
N ASP A 50 -1.44 -13.63 -8.12
CA ASP A 50 -2.00 -13.58 -9.47
C ASP A 50 -3.34 -12.82 -9.48
N LEU A 51 -3.36 -11.66 -10.14
CA LEU A 51 -4.52 -10.78 -10.26
C LEU A 51 -5.59 -11.31 -11.23
N GLY A 52 -5.32 -12.35 -12.01
CA GLY A 52 -6.32 -13.01 -12.85
C GLY A 52 -7.36 -13.79 -12.04
N TYR A 53 -6.98 -14.22 -10.82
CA TYR A 53 -7.82 -15.03 -9.93
C TYR A 53 -8.13 -14.35 -8.60
N ASN A 54 -7.36 -13.34 -8.22
CA ASN A 54 -7.46 -12.68 -6.93
C ASN A 54 -7.62 -11.17 -7.07
N CYS A 55 -8.25 -10.54 -6.08
CA CYS A 55 -8.27 -9.10 -5.94
C CYS A 55 -7.37 -8.66 -4.79
N VAL A 56 -6.56 -7.65 -5.02
CA VAL A 56 -5.72 -7.02 -3.97
C VAL A 56 -6.45 -5.80 -3.43
N LYS A 57 -6.65 -5.77 -2.11
CA LYS A 57 -7.19 -4.61 -1.41
C LYS A 57 -6.05 -3.83 -0.75
N LEU A 58 -5.92 -2.55 -1.06
CA LEU A 58 -4.86 -1.69 -0.54
C LEU A 58 -5.42 -0.77 0.55
N ASN A 59 -4.90 -0.89 1.77
CA ASN A 59 -5.36 -0.11 2.91
C ASN A 59 -4.17 0.51 3.65
N TYR A 60 -4.05 1.82 3.57
CA TYR A 60 -3.04 2.55 4.31
C TYR A 60 -3.49 2.78 5.75
N LYS A 61 -2.84 2.10 6.71
CA LYS A 61 -3.14 2.24 8.14
C LYS A 61 -2.09 3.10 8.84
N ILE A 62 -2.55 4.16 9.50
CA ILE A 62 -1.70 4.99 10.36
C ILE A 62 -1.71 4.37 11.75
N GLU A 63 -0.53 4.12 12.32
CA GLU A 63 -0.41 3.57 13.68
C GLU A 63 -1.07 4.52 14.70
N GLY A 64 -1.91 3.98 15.58
CA GLY A 64 -2.72 4.76 16.53
C GLY A 64 -4.06 5.29 15.98
N SER A 65 -4.34 5.12 14.68
CA SER A 65 -5.64 5.42 14.08
C SER A 65 -6.50 4.15 13.98
N ASN A 66 -7.76 4.24 14.37
CA ASN A 66 -8.77 3.19 14.13
C ASN A 66 -9.27 3.18 12.67
N ALA A 67 -8.95 4.21 11.89
CA ALA A 67 -9.33 4.31 10.48
C ALA A 67 -8.15 3.95 9.56
N SER A 68 -8.43 3.13 8.55
CA SER A 68 -7.55 2.88 7.41
C SER A 68 -8.04 3.65 6.18
N LEU A 69 -7.12 4.22 5.42
CA LEU A 69 -7.42 4.83 4.12
C LEU A 69 -7.37 3.76 3.03
N GLU A 70 -8.53 3.41 2.49
CA GLU A 70 -8.63 2.50 1.34
C GLU A 70 -8.21 3.22 0.06
N ILE A 71 -7.30 2.60 -0.71
CA ILE A 71 -6.89 3.10 -2.03
C ILE A 71 -7.51 2.17 -3.07
N HIS A 72 -8.44 2.71 -3.87
CA HIS A 72 -9.21 1.92 -4.84
C HIS A 72 -9.38 2.61 -6.21
N ASN A 73 -8.70 3.74 -6.44
CA ASN A 73 -8.72 4.47 -7.71
C ASN A 73 -7.52 5.42 -7.84
N ASP A 74 -7.34 6.01 -9.02
CA ASP A 74 -6.22 6.92 -9.33
C ASP A 74 -6.17 8.15 -8.40
N MET A 75 -7.33 8.65 -7.97
CA MET A 75 -7.40 9.79 -7.06
C MET A 75 -6.85 9.42 -5.68
N GLY A 76 -7.17 8.22 -5.19
CA GLY A 76 -6.62 7.67 -3.94
C GLY A 76 -5.10 7.52 -4.00
N VAL A 77 -4.56 7.07 -5.14
CA VAL A 77 -3.09 7.02 -5.35
C VAL A 77 -2.48 8.40 -5.25
N ARG A 78 -3.09 9.41 -5.89
CA ARG A 78 -2.57 10.79 -5.82
C ARG A 78 -2.58 11.34 -4.40
N VAL A 79 -3.68 11.12 -3.66
CA VAL A 79 -3.78 11.53 -2.25
C VAL A 79 -2.70 10.84 -1.43
N TYR A 80 -2.49 9.53 -1.60
CA TYR A 80 -1.45 8.78 -0.90
C TYR A 80 -0.04 9.32 -1.19
N VAL A 81 0.30 9.55 -2.46
CA VAL A 81 1.59 10.10 -2.88
C VAL A 81 1.82 11.50 -2.30
N SER A 82 0.80 12.37 -2.34
CA SER A 82 0.86 13.70 -1.73
C SER A 82 1.08 13.62 -0.22
N LEU A 83 0.33 12.78 0.50
CA LEU A 83 0.48 12.61 1.94
C LEU A 83 1.89 12.16 2.33
N LYS A 84 2.47 11.20 1.61
CA LYS A 84 3.85 10.73 1.82
C LYS A 84 4.89 11.84 1.59
N LYS A 85 4.68 12.71 0.61
CA LYS A 85 5.60 13.82 0.30
C LYS A 85 5.53 14.95 1.33
N ASP A 86 4.32 15.30 1.76
CA ASP A 86 4.09 16.43 2.66
C ASP A 86 4.44 16.08 4.11
N ASN A 87 4.29 14.82 4.52
CA ASN A 87 4.50 14.38 5.90
C ASN A 87 5.54 13.26 6.00
N LYS A 88 6.78 13.63 6.35
CA LYS A 88 7.87 12.65 6.56
C LYS A 88 7.52 11.62 7.62
N ASP A 89 6.76 11.98 8.65
CA ASP A 89 6.34 11.04 9.69
C ASP A 89 5.37 9.96 9.19
N LEU A 90 4.65 10.21 8.09
CA LEU A 90 3.78 9.22 7.45
C LEU A 90 4.56 8.28 6.51
N THR A 91 5.80 8.62 6.16
CA THR A 91 6.62 7.75 5.30
C THR A 91 6.98 6.42 5.94
N LYS A 92 7.01 6.36 7.28
CA LYS A 92 7.34 5.16 8.06
C LYS A 92 6.22 4.10 8.09
N TYR A 93 4.97 4.47 7.83
CA TYR A 93 3.86 3.53 7.88
C TYR A 93 3.73 2.76 6.56
N PRO A 94 3.58 1.43 6.61
CA PRO A 94 3.38 0.62 5.43
C PRO A 94 1.97 0.77 4.84
N LEU A 95 1.87 0.47 3.56
CA LEU A 95 0.63 0.16 2.85
C LEU A 95 0.20 -1.28 3.14
#